data_AF-A0A069CU90-F1
#
_entry.id   AF-A0A069CU90-F1
#
_cell.length_a   1.000
_cell.length_b   1.000
_cell.length_c   1.000
_cell.angle_alpha   90.00
_cell.angle_beta   90.00
_cell.angle_gamma   90.00
#
_symmetry.space_group_name_H-M   'P 1'
#
loop_
_entity.id
_entity.type
_entity.pdbx_description
1 polymer ?
#
loop_
_entity_poly.entity_id
_entity_poly.type
_entity_poly.pdbx_seq_one_letter_code
_entity_poly.pdbx_strand_id
1 'polypeptide(L)'
;MNRKIKWIPKDRTLKLPDDSEIFYEKGKFDSWRVTYKSNGMKNYFQDGAPLDKDYLSDLASFSQNTDSKKIVKRDFDEIFDKVLERARSTSGNPVPVQEDFDDIIIIARKYKSNPWHALKTFCILYMTMISEWHYVLKNGDRTKYKHLLKKLAVYQVLCDINPVAAANTSKGLSPKGMHDKFDEYNIDYRYIEEFKIDLSKEQYPLA
;
A
#
# COMPACT_ATOMS: atom_id res chain seq x y z
N MET A 1 23.29 3.61 5.21
CA MET A 1 22.41 4.41 4.34
C MET A 1 22.62 5.88 4.70
N ASN A 2 23.44 6.63 3.93
CA ASN A 2 23.83 8.00 4.30
C ASN A 2 23.02 9.10 3.59
N ARG A 3 22.21 8.76 2.57
CA ARG A 3 21.21 9.65 1.97
C ARG A 3 19.85 9.40 2.64
N LYS A 4 19.10 10.47 2.93
CA LYS A 4 17.78 10.42 3.57
C LYS A 4 16.68 10.25 2.51
N ILE A 5 15.64 9.49 2.84
CA ILE A 5 14.40 9.51 2.07
C ILE A 5 13.77 10.90 2.23
N LYS A 6 13.08 11.38 1.20
CA LYS A 6 12.42 12.69 1.25
C LYS A 6 11.09 12.66 0.51
N TRP A 7 10.01 12.84 1.25
CA TRP A 7 8.69 13.16 0.72
C TRP A 7 8.60 14.64 0.39
N ILE A 8 8.11 14.95 -0.81
CA ILE A 8 7.89 16.31 -1.30
C ILE A 8 6.39 16.45 -1.56
N PRO A 9 5.59 16.93 -0.59
CA PRO A 9 4.13 16.96 -0.70
C PRO A 9 3.61 17.72 -1.90
N LYS A 10 4.26 18.86 -2.25
CA LYS A 10 3.87 19.70 -3.40
C LYS A 10 3.96 18.95 -4.73
N ASP A 11 5.02 18.15 -4.88
CA ASP A 11 5.29 17.38 -6.09
C ASP A 11 4.66 15.98 -6.02
N ARG A 12 4.21 15.58 -4.82
CA ARG A 12 3.72 14.24 -4.47
C ARG A 12 4.76 13.18 -4.85
N THR A 13 6.02 13.47 -4.56
CA THR A 13 7.17 12.64 -4.91
C THR A 13 7.93 12.21 -3.67
N LEU A 14 8.19 10.92 -3.57
CA LEU A 14 9.13 10.34 -2.63
C LEU A 14 10.46 10.11 -3.33
N LYS A 15 11.49 10.83 -2.90
CA LYS A 15 12.86 10.61 -3.34
C LYS A 15 13.54 9.58 -2.46
N LEU A 16 14.00 8.49 -3.06
CA LEU A 16 14.68 7.42 -2.36
C LEU A 16 16.19 7.69 -2.33
N PRO A 17 16.92 7.13 -1.34
CA PRO A 17 18.35 7.40 -1.19
C PRO A 17 19.24 6.95 -2.35
N ASP A 18 18.75 6.05 -3.20
CA ASP A 18 19.46 5.60 -4.40
C ASP A 18 19.08 6.40 -5.65
N ASP A 19 18.44 7.57 -5.49
CA ASP A 19 17.97 8.43 -6.58
C ASP A 19 16.82 7.85 -7.42
N SER A 20 16.23 6.72 -7.02
CA SER A 20 14.93 6.32 -7.54
C SER A 20 13.81 7.16 -6.93
N GLU A 21 12.69 7.27 -7.64
CA GLU A 21 11.56 8.13 -7.27
C GLU A 21 10.25 7.35 -7.31
N ILE A 22 9.36 7.63 -6.34
CA ILE A 22 7.97 7.16 -6.34
C ILE A 22 7.06 8.38 -6.41
N PHE A 23 6.14 8.39 -7.35
CA PHE A 23 5.18 9.46 -7.58
C PHE A 23 3.78 9.01 -7.15
N TYR A 24 3.04 9.90 -6.49
CA TYR A 24 1.62 9.75 -6.21
C TYR A 24 0.83 10.75 -7.06
N GLU A 25 0.25 10.27 -8.15
CA GLU A 25 -0.31 11.12 -9.19
C GLU A 25 -1.71 10.67 -9.59
N LYS A 26 -2.45 11.52 -10.31
CA LYS A 26 -3.77 11.15 -10.83
C LYS A 26 -3.60 10.08 -11.91
N GLY A 27 -4.41 9.03 -11.84
CA GLY A 27 -4.44 7.99 -12.86
C GLY A 27 -5.46 8.28 -13.95
N LYS A 28 -5.35 7.55 -15.07
CA LYS A 28 -6.37 7.55 -16.14
C LYS A 28 -7.53 6.61 -15.83
N PHE A 29 -7.26 5.52 -15.12
CA PHE A 29 -8.24 4.48 -14.77
C PHE A 29 -8.57 4.52 -13.27
N ASP A 30 -7.55 4.65 -12.43
CA ASP A 30 -7.70 4.90 -11.01
C ASP A 30 -7.66 6.40 -10.72
N SER A 31 -8.42 6.86 -9.73
CA SER A 31 -8.45 8.26 -9.33
C SER A 31 -7.06 8.78 -8.93
N TRP A 32 -6.31 7.92 -8.26
CA TRP A 32 -4.93 8.11 -7.86
C TRP A 32 -4.14 6.85 -8.21
N ARG A 33 -2.85 7.00 -8.49
CA ARG A 33 -1.95 5.89 -8.76
C ARG A 33 -0.55 6.17 -8.22
N VAL A 34 0.17 5.07 -8.01
CA VAL A 34 1.60 5.08 -7.68
C VAL A 34 2.39 4.78 -8.95
N THR A 35 3.40 5.59 -9.24
CA THR A 35 4.33 5.37 -10.35
C THR A 35 5.75 5.30 -9.78
N TYR A 36 6.51 4.27 -10.14
CA TYR A 36 7.92 4.13 -9.79
C TYR A 36 8.80 4.54 -10.98
N LYS A 37 9.91 5.20 -10.68
CA LYS A 37 10.97 5.54 -11.64
C LYS A 37 12.32 5.14 -11.08
N SER A 38 12.99 4.24 -11.77
CA SER A 38 14.34 3.80 -11.42
C SER A 38 15.39 4.89 -11.69
N ASN A 39 16.55 4.72 -11.06
CA ASN A 39 17.75 5.50 -11.32
C ASN A 39 18.59 4.94 -12.49
N GLY A 40 18.05 3.97 -13.24
CA GLY A 40 18.78 3.28 -14.32
C GLY A 40 19.75 2.17 -13.87
N MET A 41 19.88 1.89 -12.56
CA MET A 41 20.69 0.79 -12.02
C MET A 41 19.81 -0.22 -11.28
N LYS A 42 20.08 -1.52 -11.48
CA LYS A 42 19.47 -2.70 -10.82
C LYS A 42 18.06 -2.47 -10.25
N ASN A 43 17.06 -2.75 -11.07
CA ASN A 43 15.66 -2.42 -10.79
C ASN A 43 14.96 -3.50 -9.97
N TYR A 44 14.40 -3.12 -8.82
CA TYR A 44 13.46 -3.97 -8.06
C TYR A 44 12.05 -3.91 -8.63
N PHE A 45 11.69 -2.77 -9.23
CA PHE A 45 10.42 -2.54 -9.93
C PHE A 45 10.72 -1.99 -11.33
N GLN A 46 9.87 -2.32 -12.30
CA GLN A 46 9.92 -1.67 -13.61
C GLN A 46 9.45 -0.22 -13.51
N ASP A 47 9.98 0.64 -14.38
CA ASP A 47 9.48 2.01 -14.52
C ASP A 47 8.01 1.99 -14.94
N GLY A 48 7.19 2.82 -14.30
CA GLY A 48 5.74 2.85 -14.49
C GLY A 48 4.96 2.51 -13.23
N ALA A 49 3.67 2.21 -13.39
CA ALA A 49 2.81 1.86 -12.28
C ALA A 49 3.10 0.42 -11.80
N PRO A 50 3.57 0.20 -10.56
CA PRO A 50 3.77 -1.15 -10.03
C PRO A 50 2.45 -1.91 -9.98
N LEU A 51 2.45 -3.17 -10.38
CA LEU A 51 1.26 -4.01 -10.30
C LEU A 51 1.18 -4.67 -8.92
N ASP A 52 -0.03 -4.99 -8.49
CA ASP A 52 -0.28 -5.70 -7.22
C ASP A 52 0.60 -6.95 -7.06
N LYS A 53 0.69 -7.75 -8.13
CA LYS A 53 1.51 -8.95 -8.14
C LYS A 53 3.00 -8.69 -7.89
N ASP A 54 3.53 -7.51 -8.20
CA ASP A 54 4.96 -7.22 -8.15
C ASP A 54 5.39 -7.10 -6.68
N TYR A 55 4.75 -6.20 -5.92
CA TYR A 55 5.06 -6.06 -4.50
C TYR A 55 4.56 -7.26 -3.68
N LEU A 56 3.50 -7.97 -4.11
CA LEU A 56 3.08 -9.21 -3.44
C LEU A 56 4.11 -10.33 -3.64
N SER A 57 4.77 -10.39 -4.79
CA SER A 57 5.86 -11.35 -5.03
C SER A 57 7.07 -11.04 -4.16
N ASP A 58 7.37 -9.75 -3.95
CA ASP A 58 8.42 -9.32 -3.02
C ASP A 58 8.11 -9.77 -1.59
N LEU A 59 6.88 -9.55 -1.11
CA LEU A 59 6.48 -9.97 0.23
C LEU A 59 6.58 -11.49 0.40
N ALA A 60 6.16 -12.26 -0.61
CA ALA A 60 6.36 -13.70 -0.64
C ALA A 60 7.85 -14.06 -0.51
N SER A 61 8.72 -13.36 -1.24
CA SER A 61 10.19 -13.56 -1.18
C SER A 61 10.78 -13.22 0.18
N PHE A 62 10.18 -12.28 0.91
CA PHE A 62 10.58 -11.92 2.26
C PHE A 62 10.05 -12.89 3.32
N SER A 63 9.07 -13.74 2.98
CA SER A 63 8.32 -14.59 3.91
C SER A 63 8.50 -16.09 3.65
N GLN A 64 9.72 -16.54 3.37
CA GLN A 64 10.03 -17.93 2.95
C GLN A 64 9.85 -19.01 4.02
N ASN A 65 9.75 -18.62 5.29
CA ASN A 65 9.53 -19.53 6.43
C ASN A 65 8.57 -18.91 7.46
N THR A 66 8.09 -19.72 8.40
CA THR A 66 7.10 -19.32 9.43
C THR A 66 7.51 -18.07 10.22
N ASP A 67 8.78 -17.94 10.60
CA ASP A 67 9.23 -16.79 11.39
C ASP A 67 9.29 -15.52 10.55
N SER A 68 9.79 -15.63 9.32
CA SER A 68 9.79 -14.52 8.37
C SER A 68 8.36 -14.09 7.98
N LYS A 69 7.40 -15.01 7.88
CA LYS A 69 5.98 -14.69 7.69
C LYS A 69 5.40 -13.86 8.82
N LYS A 70 5.72 -14.20 10.08
CA LYS A 70 5.29 -13.42 11.25
C LYS A 70 5.90 -12.01 11.25
N ILE A 71 7.17 -11.89 10.86
CA ILE A 71 7.85 -10.59 10.76
C ILE A 71 7.20 -9.73 9.68
N VAL A 72 7.04 -10.26 8.46
CA VAL A 72 6.39 -9.55 7.35
C VAL A 72 4.97 -9.17 7.70
N LYS A 73 4.20 -10.07 8.33
CA LYS A 73 2.83 -9.77 8.77
C LYS A 73 2.80 -8.58 9.74
N ARG A 74 3.62 -8.63 10.81
CA ARG A 74 3.66 -7.57 11.83
C ARG A 74 4.09 -6.24 11.23
N ASP A 75 5.14 -6.26 10.42
CA ASP A 75 5.68 -5.05 9.79
C ASP A 75 4.67 -4.47 8.78
N PHE A 76 3.95 -5.32 8.05
CA PHE A 76 2.84 -4.88 7.19
C PHE A 76 1.68 -4.28 8.00
N ASP A 77 1.26 -4.93 9.08
CA ASP A 77 0.18 -4.42 9.94
C ASP A 77 0.53 -3.04 10.51
N GLU A 78 1.78 -2.83 10.92
CA GLU A 78 2.29 -1.53 11.37
C GLU A 78 2.18 -0.44 10.27
N ILE A 79 2.48 -0.78 9.02
CA ILE A 79 2.35 0.14 7.87
C ILE A 79 0.88 0.37 7.51
N PHE A 80 0.06 -0.68 7.60
CA PHE A 80 -1.37 -0.63 7.34
C PHE A 80 -2.07 0.32 8.32
N ASP A 81 -1.73 0.23 9.60
CA ASP A 81 -2.32 1.06 10.66
C ASP A 81 -1.98 2.55 10.49
N LYS A 82 -0.85 2.90 9.88
CA LYS A 82 -0.53 4.29 9.53
C LYS A 82 -1.58 4.91 8.61
N VAL A 83 -2.09 4.16 7.64
CA VAL A 83 -3.17 4.67 6.76
C VAL A 83 -4.42 5.01 7.57
N LEU A 84 -4.75 4.20 8.57
CA LEU A 84 -5.86 4.45 9.49
C LEU A 84 -5.63 5.68 10.36
N GLU A 85 -4.44 5.81 10.94
CA GLU A 85 -4.05 6.98 11.74
C GLU A 85 -4.14 8.28 10.93
N ARG A 86 -3.67 8.24 9.67
CA ARG A 86 -3.82 9.36 8.75
C ARG A 86 -5.29 9.64 8.48
N ALA A 87 -6.09 8.63 8.15
CA ALA A 87 -7.52 8.83 7.93
C ALA A 87 -8.22 9.45 9.16
N ARG A 88 -7.85 9.05 10.39
CA ARG A 88 -8.42 9.64 11.62
C ARG A 88 -8.03 11.10 11.77
N SER A 89 -6.74 11.41 11.56
CA SER A 89 -6.22 12.77 11.71
C SER A 89 -6.62 13.73 10.58
N THR A 90 -7.07 13.22 9.44
CA THR A 90 -7.45 14.03 8.27
C THR A 90 -8.93 13.92 7.88
N SER A 91 -9.81 13.63 8.84
CA SER A 91 -11.27 13.57 8.60
C SER A 91 -11.65 12.62 7.45
N GLY A 92 -11.02 11.44 7.42
CA GLY A 92 -11.24 10.40 6.41
C GLY A 92 -10.45 10.56 5.12
N ASN A 93 -9.51 11.51 5.02
CA ASN A 93 -8.74 11.80 3.79
C ASN A 93 -7.23 11.53 3.98
N PRO A 94 -6.78 10.27 4.14
CA PRO A 94 -5.38 9.98 4.42
C PRO A 94 -4.48 10.49 3.29
N VAL A 95 -3.33 11.04 3.66
CA VAL A 95 -2.31 11.51 2.74
C VAL A 95 -0.93 11.02 3.18
N PRO A 96 0.01 10.78 2.26
CA PRO A 96 1.38 10.46 2.63
C PRO A 96 2.04 11.63 3.36
N VAL A 97 2.77 11.33 4.44
CA VAL A 97 3.58 12.30 5.19
C VAL A 97 4.99 11.76 5.43
N GLN A 98 5.95 12.64 5.71
CA GLN A 98 7.36 12.27 5.86
C GLN A 98 7.56 11.27 7.01
N GLU A 99 6.84 11.46 8.11
CA GLU A 99 6.96 10.65 9.32
C GLU A 99 6.68 9.16 9.04
N ASP A 100 5.69 8.87 8.21
CA ASP A 100 5.34 7.49 7.85
C ASP A 100 6.46 6.81 7.06
N PHE A 101 7.16 7.56 6.19
CA PHE A 101 8.31 7.05 5.45
C PHE A 101 9.55 6.86 6.31
N ASP A 102 9.75 7.70 7.32
CA ASP A 102 10.82 7.53 8.29
C ASP A 102 10.64 6.24 9.10
N ASP A 103 9.39 5.94 9.49
CA ASP A 103 9.05 4.68 10.15
C ASP A 103 9.22 3.47 9.22
N ILE A 104 8.80 3.58 7.95
CA ILE A 104 9.02 2.53 6.94
C ILE A 104 10.52 2.24 6.75
N ILE A 105 11.41 3.24 6.84
CA ILE A 105 12.86 2.98 6.83
C ILE A 105 13.27 2.11 8.02
N ILE A 106 12.76 2.40 9.21
CA ILE A 106 13.11 1.64 10.42
C ILE A 106 12.66 0.18 10.26
N ILE A 107 11.46 -0.04 9.71
CA ILE A 107 10.94 -1.36 9.37
C ILE A 107 11.83 -2.05 8.34
N ALA A 108 12.16 -1.39 7.24
CA ALA A 108 12.94 -1.96 6.13
C ALA A 108 14.35 -2.41 6.56
N ARG A 109 14.96 -1.74 7.54
CA ARG A 109 16.28 -2.12 8.09
C ARG A 109 16.29 -3.50 8.76
N LYS A 110 15.12 -4.04 9.16
CA LYS A 110 14.99 -5.40 9.71
C LYS A 110 15.34 -6.47 8.66
N TYR A 111 15.20 -6.16 7.37
CA TYR A 111 15.41 -7.06 6.23
C TYR A 111 16.88 -7.04 5.76
N LYS A 112 17.79 -7.47 6.64
CA LYS A 112 19.26 -7.31 6.53
C LYS A 112 19.86 -7.70 5.17
N SER A 113 19.31 -8.70 4.49
CA SER A 113 19.80 -9.17 3.18
C SER A 113 19.56 -8.17 2.06
N ASN A 114 18.46 -7.41 2.11
CA ASN A 114 18.10 -6.47 1.06
C ASN A 114 17.17 -5.34 1.59
N PRO A 115 17.67 -4.49 2.50
CA PRO A 115 16.84 -3.48 3.15
C PRO A 115 16.36 -2.39 2.17
N TRP A 116 17.05 -2.20 1.05
CA TRP A 116 16.62 -1.28 -0.02
C TRP A 116 15.40 -1.79 -0.78
N HIS A 117 15.37 -3.09 -1.07
CA HIS A 117 14.21 -3.71 -1.71
C HIS A 117 13.00 -3.65 -0.80
N ALA A 118 13.15 -4.07 0.46
CA ALA A 118 12.08 -3.97 1.45
C ALA A 118 11.55 -2.54 1.60
N LEU A 119 12.45 -1.53 1.67
CA LEU A 119 12.06 -0.12 1.73
C LEU A 119 11.16 0.27 0.54
N LYS A 120 11.57 -0.06 -0.68
CA LYS A 120 10.80 0.26 -1.89
C LYS A 120 9.46 -0.44 -1.90
N THR A 121 9.43 -1.74 -1.62
CA THR A 121 8.20 -2.54 -1.56
C THR A 121 7.23 -1.96 -0.54
N PHE A 122 7.68 -1.62 0.66
CA PHE A 122 6.82 -1.06 1.72
C PHE A 122 6.36 0.37 1.43
N CYS A 123 7.20 1.23 0.85
CA CYS A 123 6.78 2.56 0.41
C CYS A 123 5.70 2.48 -0.68
N ILE A 124 5.89 1.61 -1.68
CA ILE A 124 4.90 1.37 -2.73
C ILE A 124 3.60 0.86 -2.12
N LEU A 125 3.66 -0.14 -1.24
CA LEU A 125 2.49 -0.73 -0.59
C LEU A 125 1.71 0.28 0.26
N TYR A 126 2.41 1.12 1.03
CA TYR A 126 1.80 2.21 1.79
C TYR A 126 1.05 3.19 0.88
N MET A 127 1.71 3.64 -0.20
CA MET A 127 1.11 4.61 -1.12
C MET A 127 -0.04 4.01 -1.95
N THR A 128 0.02 2.73 -2.33
CA THR A 128 -1.08 2.05 -3.03
C THR A 128 -2.27 1.82 -2.11
N MET A 129 -2.07 1.58 -0.81
CA MET A 129 -3.16 1.54 0.17
C MET A 129 -3.87 2.89 0.30
N ILE A 130 -3.13 4.01 0.31
CA ILE A 130 -3.72 5.34 0.27
C ILE A 130 -4.47 5.57 -1.05
N SER A 131 -3.90 5.12 -2.18
CA SER A 131 -4.55 5.16 -3.49
C SER A 131 -5.91 4.44 -3.48
N GLU A 132 -5.96 3.24 -2.91
CA GLU A 132 -7.16 2.42 -2.77
C GLU A 132 -8.20 3.07 -1.85
N TRP A 133 -7.76 3.75 -0.79
CA TRP A 133 -8.65 4.53 0.06
C TRP A 133 -9.42 5.59 -0.72
N HIS A 134 -8.75 6.19 -1.69
CA HIS A 134 -9.30 7.22 -2.56
C HIS A 134 -9.93 6.66 -3.84
N TYR A 135 -10.06 5.35 -4.00
CA TYR A 135 -10.60 4.77 -5.22
C TYR A 135 -12.11 5.05 -5.37
N VAL A 136 -12.51 5.45 -6.58
CA VAL A 136 -13.87 5.81 -6.95
C VAL A 136 -14.42 4.82 -7.96
N LEU A 137 -15.59 4.29 -7.66
CA LEU A 137 -16.36 3.42 -8.53
C LEU A 137 -16.96 4.22 -9.69
N LYS A 138 -17.37 3.52 -10.76
CA LYS A 138 -17.96 4.16 -11.95
C LYS A 138 -19.21 5.00 -11.66
N ASN A 139 -19.92 4.72 -10.58
CA ASN A 139 -21.10 5.45 -10.15
C ASN A 139 -20.76 6.70 -9.31
N GLY A 140 -19.48 7.02 -9.10
CA GLY A 140 -19.01 8.16 -8.30
C GLY A 140 -18.81 7.86 -6.82
N ASP A 141 -19.23 6.69 -6.34
CA ASP A 141 -19.07 6.32 -4.93
C ASP A 141 -17.65 5.84 -4.64
N ARG A 142 -17.17 6.07 -3.42
CA ARG A 142 -15.90 5.49 -2.96
C ARG A 142 -16.07 3.99 -2.71
N THR A 143 -15.01 3.24 -2.93
CA THR A 143 -14.98 1.84 -2.49
C THR A 143 -15.22 1.75 -0.97
N LYS A 144 -16.15 0.88 -0.57
CA LYS A 144 -16.41 0.60 0.84
C LYS A 144 -15.27 -0.14 1.53
N TYR A 145 -14.45 -0.87 0.76
CA TYR A 145 -13.38 -1.70 1.29
C TYR A 145 -12.09 -0.91 1.54
N LYS A 146 -11.90 0.23 0.85
CA LYS A 146 -10.69 1.06 0.96
C LYS A 146 -9.44 0.15 0.85
N HIS A 147 -8.37 0.46 1.59
CA HIS A 147 -7.16 -0.36 1.65
C HIS A 147 -7.31 -1.81 2.19
N LEU A 148 -8.48 -2.27 2.66
CA LEU A 148 -8.66 -3.65 3.17
C LEU A 148 -8.38 -4.71 2.09
N LEU A 149 -8.59 -4.39 0.81
CA LEU A 149 -8.26 -5.29 -0.29
C LEU A 149 -6.77 -5.64 -0.33
N LYS A 150 -5.90 -4.67 0.00
CA LYS A 150 -4.45 -4.90 0.09
C LYS A 150 -4.12 -5.79 1.27
N LYS A 151 -4.78 -5.60 2.42
CA LYS A 151 -4.62 -6.45 3.60
C LYS A 151 -4.99 -7.91 3.32
N LEU A 152 -6.13 -8.14 2.66
CA LEU A 152 -6.53 -9.47 2.22
C LEU A 152 -5.48 -10.11 1.31
N ALA A 153 -5.03 -9.40 0.27
CA ALA A 153 -4.04 -9.93 -0.67
C ALA A 153 -2.70 -10.27 0.01
N VAL A 154 -2.23 -9.42 0.93
CA VAL A 154 -1.00 -9.69 1.70
C VAL A 154 -1.16 -10.91 2.59
N TYR A 155 -2.26 -11.00 3.34
CA TYR A 155 -2.51 -12.15 4.22
C TYR A 155 -2.61 -13.47 3.44
N GLN A 156 -3.26 -13.45 2.26
CA GLN A 156 -3.29 -14.59 1.36
C GLN A 156 -1.89 -15.05 0.95
N VAL A 157 -1.01 -14.12 0.56
CA VAL A 157 0.38 -14.45 0.20
C VAL A 157 1.15 -15.06 1.37
N LEU A 158 0.94 -14.55 2.58
CA LEU A 158 1.56 -15.11 3.79
C LEU A 158 1.03 -16.51 4.13
N CYS A 159 -0.15 -16.86 3.62
CA CYS A 159 -0.74 -18.21 3.62
C CYS A 159 -0.43 -19.01 2.33
N ASP A 160 0.65 -18.66 1.62
CA ASP A 160 1.17 -19.36 0.44
C ASP A 160 0.24 -19.33 -0.81
N ILE A 161 -0.73 -18.42 -0.84
CA ILE A 161 -1.47 -18.15 -2.08
C ILE A 161 -0.54 -17.43 -3.06
N ASN A 162 -0.58 -17.86 -4.32
CA ASN A 162 0.21 -17.25 -5.38
C ASN A 162 -0.06 -15.73 -5.49
N PRO A 163 0.98 -14.88 -5.60
CA PRO A 163 0.83 -13.42 -5.69
C PRO A 163 -0.13 -12.92 -6.79
N VAL A 164 -0.17 -13.59 -7.94
CA VAL A 164 -1.10 -13.25 -9.03
C VAL A 164 -2.54 -13.59 -8.65
N ALA A 165 -2.77 -14.73 -7.99
CA ALA A 165 -4.09 -15.09 -7.50
C ALA A 165 -4.55 -14.11 -6.42
N ALA A 166 -3.70 -13.81 -5.43
CA ALA A 166 -3.97 -12.87 -4.36
C ALA A 166 -4.32 -11.46 -4.89
N ALA A 167 -3.55 -10.95 -5.87
CA ALA A 167 -3.80 -9.67 -6.53
C ALA A 167 -5.18 -9.58 -7.22
N ASN A 168 -5.77 -10.71 -7.59
CA ASN A 168 -7.02 -10.77 -8.34
C ASN A 168 -8.20 -11.30 -7.52
N THR A 169 -8.03 -11.56 -6.22
CA THR A 169 -9.04 -12.22 -5.37
C THR A 169 -10.40 -11.53 -5.40
N SER A 170 -10.44 -10.19 -5.42
CA SER A 170 -11.71 -9.44 -5.40
C SER A 170 -12.48 -9.50 -6.73
N LYS A 171 -11.85 -9.93 -7.82
CA LYS A 171 -12.48 -9.94 -9.15
C LYS A 171 -13.61 -10.96 -9.19
N GLY A 172 -14.82 -10.45 -9.38
CA GLY A 172 -16.03 -11.27 -9.52
C GLY A 172 -16.65 -11.74 -8.20
N LEU A 173 -16.11 -11.32 -7.05
CA LEU A 173 -16.73 -11.61 -5.77
C LEU A 173 -17.91 -10.66 -5.49
N SER A 174 -18.99 -11.23 -4.97
CA SER A 174 -20.10 -10.46 -4.42
C SER A 174 -19.69 -9.80 -3.10
N PRO A 175 -20.46 -8.81 -2.61
CA PRO A 175 -20.22 -8.21 -1.30
C PRO A 175 -20.14 -9.23 -0.16
N LYS A 176 -21.00 -10.26 -0.18
CA LYS A 176 -20.96 -11.36 0.78
C LYS A 176 -19.69 -12.19 0.64
N GLY A 177 -19.33 -12.56 -0.58
CA GLY A 177 -18.09 -13.32 -0.83
C GLY A 177 -16.82 -12.58 -0.39
N MET A 178 -16.83 -11.25 -0.46
CA MET A 178 -15.76 -10.43 0.11
C MET A 178 -15.72 -10.48 1.63
N HIS A 179 -16.87 -10.44 2.31
CA HIS A 179 -16.93 -10.54 3.77
C HIS A 179 -16.51 -11.93 4.24
N ASP A 180 -16.98 -12.99 3.58
CA ASP A 180 -16.56 -14.37 3.84
C ASP A 180 -15.02 -14.51 3.74
N LYS A 181 -14.41 -13.82 2.76
CA LYS A 181 -12.94 -13.77 2.65
C LYS A 181 -12.28 -12.98 3.78
N PHE A 182 -12.84 -11.86 4.22
CA PHE A 182 -12.27 -11.16 5.37
C PHE A 182 -12.35 -12.00 6.64
N ASP A 183 -13.46 -12.70 6.84
CA ASP A 183 -13.65 -13.60 7.99
C ASP A 183 -12.67 -14.78 7.94
N GLU A 184 -12.45 -15.41 6.77
CA GLU A 184 -11.46 -16.47 6.55
C GLU A 184 -10.04 -16.08 7.03
N TYR A 185 -9.68 -14.81 6.84
CA TYR A 185 -8.35 -14.27 7.17
C TYR A 185 -8.33 -13.46 8.48
N ASN A 186 -9.41 -13.49 9.27
CA ASN A 186 -9.57 -12.73 10.51
C ASN A 186 -9.30 -11.22 10.35
N ILE A 187 -9.77 -10.64 9.24
CA ILE A 187 -9.67 -9.20 8.97
C ILE A 187 -10.97 -8.56 9.43
N ASP A 188 -10.92 -7.80 10.53
CA ASP A 188 -12.07 -6.99 10.93
C ASP A 188 -12.27 -5.86 9.92
N TYR A 189 -13.37 -5.90 9.17
CA TYR A 189 -13.68 -4.89 8.16
C TYR A 189 -14.67 -3.83 8.67
N ARG A 190 -15.30 -4.05 9.83
CA ARG A 190 -16.41 -3.19 10.31
C ARG A 190 -15.94 -1.80 10.71
N TYR A 191 -14.72 -1.67 11.24
CA TYR A 191 -14.18 -0.37 11.63
C TYR A 191 -14.05 0.59 10.42
N ILE A 192 -13.95 0.08 9.18
CA ILE A 192 -13.80 0.92 7.99
C ILE A 192 -15.07 1.73 7.70
N GLU A 193 -16.22 1.23 8.17
CA GLU A 193 -17.54 1.85 7.99
C GLU A 193 -17.70 3.11 8.85
N GLU A 194 -16.88 3.24 9.90
CA GLU A 194 -16.84 4.42 10.78
C GLU A 194 -16.21 5.63 10.09
N PHE A 195 -15.36 5.41 9.07
CA PHE A 195 -14.68 6.48 8.35
C PHE A 195 -15.58 7.14 7.31
N LYS A 196 -16.22 8.24 7.71
CA LYS A 196 -16.86 9.19 6.79
C LYS A 196 -15.80 10.13 6.22
N ILE A 197 -15.74 10.21 4.89
CA ILE A 197 -14.82 11.10 4.19
C ILE A 197 -15.42 12.49 4.12
N ASP A 198 -14.77 13.46 4.73
CA ASP A 198 -15.13 14.87 4.60
C ASP A 198 -14.59 15.42 3.27
N LEU A 199 -15.44 15.40 2.24
CA LEU A 199 -15.08 15.84 0.89
C LEU A 199 -14.67 17.33 0.84
N SER A 200 -15.09 18.16 1.80
CA SER A 200 -14.70 19.58 1.84
C SER A 200 -13.24 19.80 2.25
N LYS A 201 -12.63 18.80 2.87
CA LYS A 201 -11.24 18.82 3.35
C LYS A 201 -10.32 17.91 2.53
N GLU A 202 -10.80 17.43 1.40
CA GLU A 202 -10.04 16.52 0.56
C GLU A 202 -8.81 17.26 -0.03
N GLN A 203 -7.62 16.87 0.42
CA GLN A 203 -6.35 17.40 -0.10
C GLN A 203 -6.03 16.86 -1.50
N TYR A 204 -6.69 15.77 -1.87
CA TYR A 204 -6.54 15.06 -3.13
C TYR A 204 -7.86 15.00 -3.90
N PRO A 205 -8.47 16.16 -4.22
CA PRO A 205 -9.81 16.20 -4.78
C PRO A 205 -9.86 15.43 -6.09
N LEU A 206 -10.82 14.52 -6.15
CA LEU A 206 -11.36 13.98 -7.39
C LEU A 206 -11.85 15.19 -8.19
N ALA A 207 -11.20 15.49 -9.32
CA ALA A 207 -11.69 16.58 -10.16
C ALA A 207 -12.98 16.15 -10.85
#